data_AF-A0A259MVK9-F1
#
_entry.id   AF-A0A259MVK9-F1
#
_cell.length_a   1.000
_cell.length_b   1.000
_cell.length_c   1.000
_cell.angle_alpha   90.00
_cell.angle_beta   90.00
_cell.angle_gamma   90.00
#
_symmetry.space_group_name_H-M   'P 1'
#
loop_
_entity.id
_entity.type
_entity.pdbx_description
1 polymer ?
#
loop_
_entity_poly.entity_id
_entity_poly.type
_entity_poly.pdbx_seq_one_letter_code
_entity_poly.pdbx_strand_id
1 'polypeptide(L)'
;MAKPPVQYTPELADAICERLAGGETLRAICRDEGMPDGRTVRRWALEDLQGFGAMYERARLIGYLGMADEIIDLADDKTADTIVDGEGVRRPDHAAVQRSRLQVDTRKWMLSKCLPKVFGDRVTADVDHHLMLEHRASSPFELARSLAFVLALGRRQAATLAAEDETVIHLDRFQPKEKAQ
;
A
#
# COMPACT_ATOMS: atom_id res chain seq x y z
N MET A 1 28.50 -17.73 9.16
CA MET A 1 29.63 -17.24 8.35
C MET A 1 29.16 -16.04 7.56
N ALA A 2 29.93 -14.96 7.49
CA ALA A 2 29.56 -13.77 6.72
C ALA A 2 29.69 -14.08 5.22
N LYS A 3 28.65 -13.75 4.45
CA LYS A 3 28.65 -13.95 2.99
C LYS A 3 29.66 -12.97 2.35
N PRO A 4 30.43 -13.37 1.32
CA PRO A 4 31.35 -12.46 0.65
C PRO A 4 30.61 -11.25 0.06
N PRO A 5 31.25 -10.07 0.03
CA PRO A 5 30.65 -8.88 -0.54
C PRO A 5 30.45 -9.05 -2.05
N VAL A 6 29.19 -8.98 -2.48
CA VAL A 6 28.81 -9.01 -3.90
C VAL A 6 28.59 -7.57 -4.36
N GLN A 7 29.17 -7.21 -5.51
CA GLN A 7 28.98 -5.89 -6.10
C GLN A 7 27.67 -5.81 -6.86
N TYR A 8 27.13 -4.60 -6.98
CA TYR A 8 25.95 -4.34 -7.79
C TYR A 8 26.29 -4.50 -9.27
N THR A 9 25.45 -5.23 -9.99
CA THR A 9 25.38 -5.17 -11.46
C THR A 9 23.91 -5.12 -11.89
N PRO A 10 23.59 -4.47 -13.02
CA PRO A 10 22.22 -4.44 -13.54
C PRO A 10 21.62 -5.83 -13.73
N GLU A 11 22.39 -6.79 -14.23
CA GLU A 11 21.92 -8.15 -14.50
C GLU A 11 21.55 -8.91 -13.22
N LEU A 12 22.32 -8.68 -12.15
CA LEU A 12 22.03 -9.24 -10.83
C LEU A 12 20.78 -8.59 -10.22
N ALA A 13 20.65 -7.27 -10.38
CA ALA A 13 19.48 -6.53 -9.93
C ALA A 13 18.19 -7.03 -10.63
N ASP A 14 18.26 -7.24 -11.95
CA ASP A 14 17.17 -7.79 -12.75
C ASP A 14 16.79 -9.21 -12.28
N ALA A 15 17.78 -10.09 -12.11
CA ALA A 15 17.55 -11.45 -11.63
C ALA A 15 16.87 -11.48 -10.24
N ILE A 16 17.25 -10.56 -9.34
CA ILE A 16 16.60 -10.43 -8.03
C ILE A 16 15.16 -9.96 -8.20
N CYS A 17 14.90 -8.96 -9.05
CA CYS A 17 13.57 -8.44 -9.31
C CYS A 17 12.65 -9.48 -9.96
N GLU A 18 13.13 -10.26 -10.92
CA GLU A 18 12.37 -11.35 -11.55
C GLU A 18 11.92 -12.39 -10.52
N ARG A 19 12.82 -12.83 -9.64
CA ARG A 19 12.50 -13.80 -8.58
C ARG A 19 11.53 -13.24 -7.54
N LEU A 20 11.70 -11.98 -7.16
CA LEU A 20 10.77 -11.29 -6.26
C LEU A 20 9.38 -11.17 -6.89
N ALA A 21 9.30 -10.84 -8.17
CA ALA A 21 8.05 -10.76 -8.92
C ALA A 21 7.39 -12.14 -9.04
N GLY A 22 8.18 -13.21 -9.15
CA GLY A 22 7.71 -14.60 -9.09
C GLY A 22 7.25 -15.07 -7.70
N GLY A 23 7.16 -14.18 -6.70
CA GLY A 23 6.67 -14.52 -5.35
C GLY A 23 7.73 -15.03 -4.38
N GLU A 24 8.98 -15.18 -4.81
CA GLU A 24 10.05 -15.65 -3.94
C GLU A 24 10.42 -14.58 -2.89
N THR A 25 10.66 -15.01 -1.64
CA THR A 25 11.10 -14.06 -0.60
C THR A 25 12.54 -13.62 -0.81
N LEU A 26 12.86 -12.35 -0.52
CA LEU A 26 14.25 -11.87 -0.55
C LEU A 26 15.21 -12.73 0.30
N ARG A 27 14.72 -13.28 1.41
CA ARG A 27 15.52 -14.17 2.27
C ARG A 27 15.84 -15.51 1.57
N ALA A 28 14.94 -16.03 0.75
CA ALA A 28 15.20 -17.23 -0.04
C ALA A 28 16.21 -16.92 -1.15
N ILE A 29 16.00 -15.85 -1.92
CA ILE A 29 16.92 -15.39 -2.95
C ILE A 29 18.33 -15.21 -2.40
N CYS A 30 18.48 -14.46 -1.29
CA CYS A 30 19.79 -14.20 -0.69
C CYS A 30 20.46 -15.44 -0.05
N ARG A 31 19.80 -16.61 0.04
CA ARG A 31 20.45 -17.84 0.49
C ARG A 31 21.26 -18.52 -0.61
N ASP A 32 20.94 -18.28 -1.87
CA ASP A 32 21.61 -18.94 -2.99
C ASP A 32 23.05 -18.49 -3.16
N GLU A 33 23.88 -19.35 -3.74
CA GLU A 33 25.27 -19.04 -4.05
C GLU A 33 25.35 -17.87 -5.05
N GLY A 34 26.34 -16.98 -4.88
CA GLY A 34 26.50 -15.79 -5.71
C GLY A 34 25.54 -14.62 -5.40
N MET A 35 24.50 -14.81 -4.59
CA MET A 35 23.56 -13.72 -4.25
C MET A 35 24.11 -12.77 -3.17
N PRO A 36 23.78 -11.47 -3.18
CA PRO A 36 24.14 -10.55 -2.11
C PRO A 36 23.39 -10.85 -0.81
N ASP A 37 23.86 -10.30 0.32
CA ASP A 37 23.10 -10.29 1.57
C ASP A 37 21.85 -9.40 1.46
N GLY A 38 20.79 -9.77 2.18
CA GLY A 38 19.52 -9.06 2.14
C GLY A 38 19.61 -7.61 2.64
N ARG A 39 20.58 -7.26 3.49
CA ARG A 39 20.85 -5.87 3.88
C ARG A 39 21.43 -5.08 2.71
N THR A 40 22.32 -5.69 1.95
CA THR A 40 22.94 -5.07 0.78
C THR A 40 21.91 -4.77 -0.30
N VAL A 41 21.01 -5.72 -0.61
CA VAL A 41 19.93 -5.49 -1.60
C VAL A 41 19.01 -4.35 -1.17
N ARG A 42 18.58 -4.33 0.10
CA ARG A 42 17.74 -3.24 0.61
C ARG A 42 18.44 -1.90 0.57
N ARG A 43 19.75 -1.86 0.79
CA ARG A 43 20.54 -0.63 0.65
C ARG A 43 20.56 -0.14 -0.80
N TRP A 44 20.79 -1.03 -1.77
CA TRP A 44 20.74 -0.66 -3.19
C TRP A 44 19.39 -0.06 -3.59
N ALA A 45 18.29 -0.64 -3.08
CA ALA A 45 16.94 -0.13 -3.36
C ALA A 45 16.71 1.24 -2.68
N LEU A 46 17.19 1.42 -1.45
CA LEU A 46 17.07 2.68 -0.71
C LEU A 46 17.88 3.81 -1.34
N GLU A 47 19.08 3.51 -1.81
CA GLU A 47 19.98 4.46 -2.49
C GLU A 47 19.61 4.67 -3.96
N ASP A 48 18.57 4.00 -4.44
CA ASP A 48 18.11 3.97 -5.84
C ASP A 48 19.26 3.78 -6.84
N LEU A 49 20.16 2.83 -6.51
CA LEU A 49 21.38 2.62 -7.28
C LEU A 49 21.03 2.23 -8.72
N GLN A 50 21.35 3.12 -9.65
CA GLN A 50 21.01 2.99 -11.08
C GLN A 50 19.51 2.76 -11.36
N GLY A 51 18.62 3.32 -10.53
CA GLY A 51 17.16 3.18 -10.71
C GLY A 51 16.58 1.87 -10.16
N PHE A 52 17.38 1.09 -9.41
CA PHE A 52 16.96 -0.19 -8.85
C PHE A 52 15.78 -0.08 -7.87
N GLY A 53 15.60 1.05 -7.19
CA GLY A 53 14.55 1.24 -6.20
C GLY A 53 13.16 1.05 -6.81
N ALA A 54 12.89 1.73 -7.93
CA ALA A 54 11.60 1.63 -8.63
C ALA A 54 11.32 0.21 -9.14
N MET A 55 12.34 -0.48 -9.67
CA MET A 55 12.23 -1.85 -10.15
C MET A 55 11.94 -2.82 -9.00
N TYR A 56 12.67 -2.67 -7.88
CA TYR A 56 12.50 -3.47 -6.69
C TYR A 56 11.09 -3.30 -6.09
N GLU A 57 10.59 -2.07 -5.98
CA GLU A 57 9.23 -1.81 -5.50
C GLU A 57 8.16 -2.47 -6.38
N ARG A 58 8.29 -2.33 -7.70
CA ARG A 58 7.37 -2.96 -8.66
C ARG A 58 7.42 -4.48 -8.59
N ALA A 59 8.62 -5.05 -8.49
CA ALA A 59 8.79 -6.50 -8.33
C ALA A 59 8.13 -7.01 -7.03
N ARG A 60 8.30 -6.29 -5.92
CA ARG A 60 7.63 -6.62 -4.65
C ARG A 60 6.12 -6.56 -4.78
N LEU A 61 5.58 -5.53 -5.43
CA LEU A 61 4.15 -5.41 -5.69
C LEU A 61 3.63 -6.61 -6.49
N ILE A 62 4.28 -6.98 -7.60
CA ILE A 62 3.88 -8.11 -8.43
C ILE A 62 3.95 -9.42 -7.62
N GLY A 63 5.01 -9.65 -6.87
CA GLY A 63 5.14 -10.83 -6.01
C GLY A 63 4.05 -10.94 -4.95
N TYR A 64 3.60 -9.82 -4.38
CA TYR A 64 2.47 -9.81 -3.46
C TYR A 64 1.14 -10.10 -4.15
N LEU A 65 0.94 -9.65 -5.38
CA LEU A 65 -0.26 -10.00 -6.16
C LEU A 65 -0.26 -11.49 -6.51
N GLY A 66 0.88 -12.05 -6.94
CA GLY A 66 1.00 -13.50 -7.16
C GLY A 66 0.75 -14.31 -5.89
N MET A 67 1.26 -13.84 -4.74
CA MET A 67 0.94 -14.44 -3.44
C MET A 67 -0.56 -14.40 -3.13
N ALA A 68 -1.27 -13.35 -3.55
CA ALA A 68 -2.72 -13.26 -3.36
C ALA A 68 -3.47 -14.30 -4.21
N ASP A 69 -3.04 -14.50 -5.46
CA ASP A 69 -3.59 -15.53 -6.36
C ASP A 69 -3.36 -16.94 -5.78
N GLU A 70 -2.15 -17.22 -5.26
CA GLU A 70 -1.79 -18.51 -4.65
C GLU A 70 -2.58 -18.87 -3.38
N ILE A 71 -3.18 -17.89 -2.68
CA ILE A 71 -3.86 -18.17 -1.40
C ILE A 71 -5.02 -19.14 -1.58
N ILE A 72 -5.75 -19.04 -2.70
CA ILE A 72 -6.90 -19.93 -2.96
C ILE A 72 -6.42 -21.35 -3.24
N ASP A 73 -5.39 -21.49 -4.09
CA ASP A 73 -4.79 -22.79 -4.39
C ASP A 73 -4.26 -23.48 -3.12
N LEU A 74 -3.63 -22.71 -2.22
CA LEU A 74 -3.15 -23.22 -0.92
C LEU A 74 -4.28 -23.61 0.05
N ALA A 75 -5.44 -22.96 -0.05
CA ALA A 75 -6.59 -23.30 0.78
C ALA A 75 -7.30 -24.57 0.27
N ASP A 76 -7.29 -24.80 -1.05
CA ASP A 76 -7.94 -25.93 -1.69
C ASP A 76 -7.05 -27.19 -1.78
N ASP A 77 -5.72 -27.04 -1.64
CA ASP A 77 -4.77 -28.16 -1.63
C ASP A 77 -4.94 -29.05 -0.39
N LYS A 78 -5.36 -30.30 -0.63
CA LYS A 78 -5.59 -31.35 0.38
C LYS A 78 -4.59 -32.50 0.29
N THR A 79 -3.57 -32.37 -0.56
CA THR A 79 -2.65 -33.49 -0.88
C THR A 79 -1.91 -34.02 0.34
N ALA A 80 -1.63 -33.16 1.32
CA ALA A 80 -0.90 -33.49 2.54
C ALA A 80 -1.79 -33.70 3.78
N ASP A 81 -3.13 -33.66 3.65
CA ASP A 81 -4.05 -33.69 4.80
C ASP A 81 -4.22 -35.08 5.43
N THR A 82 -3.66 -36.12 4.83
CA THR A 82 -3.78 -37.49 5.34
C THR A 82 -2.44 -38.19 5.44
N ILE A 83 -2.23 -38.90 6.54
CA ILE A 83 -1.12 -39.81 6.76
C ILE A 83 -1.62 -41.23 6.89
N VAL A 84 -0.81 -42.19 6.45
CA VAL A 84 -1.05 -43.62 6.69
C VAL A 84 -0.27 -43.99 7.95
N ASP A 85 -0.97 -44.49 8.96
CA ASP A 85 -0.33 -44.94 10.20
C ASP A 85 0.37 -46.30 10.02
N GLY A 86 1.02 -46.80 11.08
CA GLY A 86 1.68 -48.10 11.07
C GLY A 86 0.75 -49.30 10.87
N GLU A 87 -0.57 -49.10 10.93
CA GLU A 87 -1.60 -50.12 10.74
C GLU A 87 -2.24 -50.03 9.33
N GLY A 88 -1.77 -49.12 8.48
CA GLY A 88 -2.28 -48.93 7.12
C GLY A 88 -3.56 -48.09 7.05
N VAL A 89 -3.99 -47.48 8.16
CA VAL A 89 -5.22 -46.68 8.22
C VAL A 89 -4.91 -45.23 7.86
N ARG A 90 -5.72 -44.64 6.97
CA ARG A 90 -5.63 -43.22 6.63
C ARG A 90 -6.23 -42.38 7.75
N ARG A 91 -5.44 -41.50 8.34
CA ARG A 91 -5.88 -40.55 9.36
C ARG A 91 -5.58 -39.11 8.92
N PRO A 92 -6.40 -38.13 9.36
CA PRO A 92 -6.09 -36.73 9.15
C PRO A 92 -4.74 -36.34 9.78
N ASP A 93 -3.88 -35.68 9.01
CA ASP A 93 -2.67 -35.03 9.52
C ASP A 93 -3.04 -33.62 10.00
N HIS A 94 -3.39 -33.53 11.29
CA HIS A 94 -3.70 -32.25 11.90
C HIS A 94 -2.53 -31.25 11.83
N ALA A 95 -1.27 -31.71 11.80
CA ALA A 95 -0.13 -30.81 11.69
C ALA A 95 -0.04 -30.20 10.28
N ALA A 96 -0.33 -30.97 9.24
CA ALA A 96 -0.43 -30.47 7.86
C ALA A 96 -1.57 -29.46 7.73
N VAL A 97 -2.77 -29.80 8.19
CA VAL A 97 -3.96 -28.91 8.12
C VAL A 97 -3.71 -27.58 8.85
N GLN A 98 -3.14 -27.62 10.06
CA GLN A 98 -2.82 -26.39 10.81
C GLN A 98 -1.71 -25.58 10.15
N ARG A 99 -0.74 -26.24 9.48
CA ARG A 99 0.30 -25.55 8.73
C ARG A 99 -0.28 -24.83 7.52
N SER A 100 -1.18 -25.45 6.75
CA SER A 100 -1.84 -24.82 5.60
C SER A 100 -2.68 -23.62 6.04
N ARG A 101 -3.44 -23.76 7.14
CA ARG A 101 -4.14 -22.63 7.76
C ARG A 101 -3.20 -21.48 8.14
N LEU A 102 -2.12 -21.78 8.86
CA LEU A 102 -1.15 -20.76 9.29
C LEU A 102 -0.49 -20.07 8.09
N GLN A 103 -0.22 -20.81 7.01
CA GLN A 103 0.33 -20.27 5.77
C GLN A 103 -0.62 -19.27 5.11
N VAL A 104 -1.91 -19.60 5.00
CA VAL A 104 -2.94 -18.71 4.47
C VAL A 104 -3.08 -17.46 5.36
N ASP A 105 -3.20 -17.63 6.67
CA ASP A 105 -3.37 -16.53 7.62
C ASP A 105 -2.16 -15.58 7.62
N THR A 106 -0.95 -16.13 7.55
CA THR A 106 0.29 -15.33 7.48
C THR A 106 0.32 -14.48 6.21
N ARG A 107 -0.06 -15.05 5.06
CA ARG A 107 -0.10 -14.32 3.78
C ARG A 107 -1.18 -13.23 3.80
N LYS A 108 -2.39 -13.53 4.26
CA LYS A 108 -3.47 -12.53 4.42
C LYS A 108 -3.02 -11.37 5.31
N TRP A 109 -2.43 -11.67 6.46
CA TRP A 109 -1.91 -10.65 7.36
C TRP A 109 -0.84 -9.80 6.67
N MET A 110 0.16 -10.42 6.03
CA MET A 110 1.21 -9.70 5.30
C MET A 110 0.61 -8.79 4.21
N LEU A 111 -0.30 -9.30 3.38
CA LEU A 111 -0.93 -8.55 2.29
C LEU A 111 -1.71 -7.34 2.81
N SER A 112 -2.44 -7.47 3.93
CA SER A 112 -3.14 -6.34 4.55
C SER A 112 -2.20 -5.21 5.01
N LYS A 113 -0.94 -5.53 5.34
CA LYS A 113 0.06 -4.55 5.77
C LYS A 113 0.89 -4.00 4.62
N CYS A 114 1.23 -4.84 3.65
CA CYS A 114 2.05 -4.45 2.51
C CYS A 114 1.25 -3.72 1.41
N LEU A 115 -0.04 -4.06 1.26
CA LEU A 115 -0.93 -3.49 0.26
C LEU A 115 -2.27 -3.06 0.91
N PRO A 116 -2.26 -2.15 1.89
CA PRO A 116 -3.44 -1.78 2.68
C PRO A 116 -4.56 -1.15 1.84
N LYS A 117 -4.23 -0.54 0.69
CA LYS A 117 -5.22 0.03 -0.22
C LYS A 117 -6.08 -1.04 -0.90
N VAL A 118 -5.51 -2.23 -1.13
CA VAL A 118 -6.16 -3.33 -1.86
C VAL A 118 -6.73 -4.37 -0.89
N PHE A 119 -5.95 -4.77 0.11
CA PHE A 119 -6.28 -5.87 1.04
C PHE A 119 -6.46 -5.40 2.50
N GLY A 120 -6.47 -4.09 2.75
CA GLY A 120 -6.74 -3.57 4.09
C GLY A 120 -8.22 -3.62 4.44
N ASP A 121 -8.52 -3.84 5.72
CA ASP A 121 -9.89 -3.83 6.22
C ASP A 121 -10.49 -2.43 6.07
N ARG A 122 -11.64 -2.34 5.39
CA ARG A 122 -12.41 -1.09 5.29
C ARG A 122 -13.44 -1.06 6.41
N VAL A 123 -13.19 -0.23 7.42
CA VAL A 123 -14.21 0.08 8.42
C VAL A 123 -15.03 1.25 7.91
N THR A 124 -16.22 0.97 7.38
CA THR A 124 -17.25 1.99 7.19
C THR A 124 -17.94 2.20 8.53
N ALA A 125 -17.54 3.23 9.25
CA ALA A 125 -18.32 3.71 10.38
C ALA A 125 -19.57 4.36 9.81
N ASP A 126 -20.74 3.76 10.04
CA ASP A 126 -22.01 4.44 9.87
C ASP A 126 -22.10 5.47 11.00
N VAL A 127 -21.62 6.69 10.71
CA VAL A 127 -21.79 7.81 11.63
C VAL A 127 -23.23 8.24 11.48
N ASP A 128 -24.11 7.54 12.19
CA ASP A 128 -25.50 7.95 12.34
C ASP A 128 -25.48 9.31 13.07
N HIS A 129 -25.53 10.37 12.28
CA HIS A 129 -25.52 11.74 12.78
C HIS A 129 -26.92 12.02 13.32
N HIS A 130 -27.27 11.36 14.42
CA HIS A 130 -28.35 11.82 15.27
C HIS A 130 -27.84 13.10 15.93
N LEU A 131 -27.92 14.20 15.17
CA LEU A 131 -27.87 15.55 15.71
C LEU A 131 -29.01 15.62 16.71
N MET A 132 -28.70 15.32 17.97
CA MET A 132 -29.42 15.83 19.12
C MET A 132 -29.27 17.34 19.05
N LEU A 133 -30.09 17.96 18.20
CA LEU A 133 -30.43 19.37 18.34
C LEU A 133 -31.20 19.42 19.65
N GLU A 134 -30.48 19.58 20.76
CA GLU A 134 -31.09 20.14 21.95
C GLU A 134 -31.75 21.44 21.48
N HIS A 135 -33.08 21.45 21.48
CA HIS A 135 -33.86 22.65 21.20
C HIS A 135 -33.71 23.58 22.40
N ARG A 136 -32.50 24.10 22.61
CA ARG A 136 -32.26 25.20 23.51
C ARG A 136 -32.95 26.37 22.85
N ALA A 137 -34.12 26.75 23.38
CA ALA A 137 -34.90 27.88 22.90
C ALA A 137 -33.97 29.09 22.79
N SER A 138 -33.46 29.29 21.57
CA SER A 138 -32.51 30.34 21.28
C SER A 138 -33.36 31.55 21.00
N SER A 139 -33.14 32.62 21.76
CA SER A 139 -33.77 33.91 21.49
C SER A 139 -33.62 34.23 20.00
N PRO A 140 -34.64 34.80 19.33
CA PRO A 140 -34.54 35.24 17.94
C PRO A 140 -33.29 36.08 17.65
N PHE A 141 -32.79 36.81 18.67
CA PHE A 141 -31.54 37.57 18.59
C PHE A 141 -30.27 36.72 18.48
N GLU A 142 -30.18 35.58 19.18
CA GLU A 142 -29.02 34.69 19.07
C GLU A 142 -29.00 33.98 17.71
N LEU A 143 -30.16 33.57 17.21
CA LEU A 143 -30.29 33.02 15.85
C LEU A 143 -29.89 34.05 14.79
N ALA A 144 -30.38 35.29 14.92
CA ALA A 144 -30.01 36.38 14.01
C ALA A 144 -28.50 36.66 14.06
N ARG A 145 -27.87 36.62 15.25
CA ARG A 145 -26.43 36.83 15.42
C ARG A 145 -25.60 35.72 14.79
N SER A 146 -25.96 34.46 15.01
CA SER A 146 -25.28 33.31 14.39
C SER A 146 -25.44 33.32 12.88
N LEU A 147 -26.64 33.63 12.36
CA LEU A 147 -26.89 33.75 10.93
C LEU A 147 -26.08 34.90 10.31
N ALA A 148 -26.06 36.07 10.95
CA ALA A 148 -25.26 37.21 10.50
C ALA A 148 -23.77 36.90 10.47
N PHE A 149 -23.25 36.19 11.48
CA PHE A 149 -21.86 35.75 11.53
C PHE A 149 -21.52 34.80 10.37
N VAL A 150 -22.35 33.77 10.14
CA VAL A 150 -22.14 32.79 9.05
C VAL A 150 -22.21 33.48 7.68
N LEU A 151 -23.17 34.39 7.47
CA LEU A 151 -23.29 35.15 6.22
C LEU A 151 -22.10 36.08 5.99
N ALA A 152 -21.59 36.74 7.03
CA ALA A 152 -20.40 37.59 6.94
C ALA A 152 -19.13 36.78 6.62
N LEU A 153 -19.00 35.59 7.19
CA LEU A 153 -17.91 34.67 6.90
C LEU A 153 -17.96 34.20 5.44
N GLY A 154 -19.13 33.77 4.96
CA GLY A 154 -19.32 33.35 3.58
C GLY A 154 -19.03 34.47 2.57
N ARG A 155 -19.41 35.72 2.87
CA ARG A 155 -19.07 36.87 2.02
C ARG A 155 -17.58 37.15 1.94
N ARG A 156 -16.85 37.04 3.06
CA ARG A 156 -15.38 37.20 3.06
C ARG A 156 -14.72 36.12 2.22
N GLN A 157 -15.13 34.87 2.39
CA GLN A 157 -14.56 33.74 1.68
C GLN A 157 -14.82 33.84 0.17
N ALA A 158 -16.02 34.25 -0.24
CA ALA A 158 -16.35 34.52 -1.64
C ALA A 158 -15.53 35.68 -2.23
N ALA A 159 -15.29 36.75 -1.45
CA ALA A 159 -14.46 37.86 -1.88
C ALA A 159 -12.97 37.48 -2.01
N THR A 160 -12.46 36.61 -1.13
CA THR A 160 -11.10 36.06 -1.24
C THR A 160 -10.95 35.22 -2.50
N LEU A 161 -11.90 34.33 -2.78
CA LEU A 161 -11.88 33.49 -3.98
C LEU A 161 -11.98 34.31 -5.27
N ALA A 162 -12.80 35.36 -5.30
CA ALA A 162 -12.91 36.24 -6.46
C ALA A 162 -11.62 37.05 -6.73
N ALA A 163 -10.90 37.47 -5.68
CA ALA A 163 -9.62 38.17 -5.81
C ALA A 163 -8.48 37.25 -6.30
N GLU A 164 -8.54 35.96 -5.93
CA GLU A 164 -7.61 34.93 -6.42
C GLU A 164 -7.85 34.62 -7.91
N ASP A 165 -9.10 34.61 -8.38
CA ASP A 165 -9.41 34.42 -9.81
C ASP A 165 -8.99 35.61 -10.69
N GLU A 166 -9.18 36.85 -10.24
CA GLU A 166 -8.78 38.05 -11.02
C GLU A 166 -7.26 38.20 -11.15
N THR A 167 -6.48 37.75 -10.16
CA THR A 167 -5.01 37.79 -10.21
C THR A 167 -4.43 36.77 -11.19
N VAL A 168 -5.09 35.62 -11.38
CA VAL A 168 -4.70 34.61 -12.37
C VAL A 168 -4.96 35.11 -13.80
N ILE A 169 -6.10 35.78 -14.04
CA ILE A 169 -6.46 36.28 -15.38
C ILE A 169 -5.55 37.42 -15.85
N HIS A 170 -4.99 38.21 -14.92
CA HIS A 170 -4.07 39.30 -15.26
C HIS A 170 -2.62 38.85 -15.52
N LEU A 171 -2.18 37.71 -14.97
CA LEU A 171 -0.84 37.16 -15.21
C LEU A 171 -0.70 36.52 -16.61
N ASP A 172 -1.78 35.98 -17.17
CA ASP A 172 -1.76 35.35 -18.50
C ASP A 172 -1.75 36.35 -19.68
N ARG A 173 -1.98 37.64 -19.45
CA ARG A 173 -1.97 38.68 -20.50
C ARG A 173 -0.62 39.35 -20.74
N PHE A 174 0.42 39.01 -19.98
CA PHE A 174 1.75 39.61 -20.13
C PHE A 174 2.69 38.70 -20.95
N GLN A 175 2.41 38.55 -22.25
CA GLN A 175 3.38 38.01 -23.21
C GLN A 175 4.27 39.16 -23.71
N PRO A 176 5.61 39.12 -23.53
CA PRO A 176 6.49 40.18 -23.99
C PRO A 176 6.58 40.15 -25.52
N LYS A 177 6.22 41.24 -26.18
CA LYS A 177 6.43 41.40 -27.63
C LYS A 177 7.92 41.49 -27.93
N GLU A 178 8.47 40.45 -28.55
CA GLU A 178 9.78 40.50 -29.23
C GLU A 178 9.77 41.62 -30.27
N LYS A 179 10.72 42.56 -30.14
CA LYS A 179 11.04 43.53 -31.18
C LYS A 179 12.03 42.89 -32.14
N ALA A 180 11.57 42.53 -33.34
CA ALA A 180 12.45 42.26 -34.47
C ALA A 180 12.91 43.58 -35.09
N GLN A 181 14.23 43.75 -35.18
CA GLN A 181 14.92 44.69 -36.08
C GLN A 181 15.10 44.04 -37.44
#